data_AF-A0A842NNH2-F1
#
_entry.id   AF-A0A842NNH2-F1
#
_cell.length_a   1.000
_cell.length_b   1.000
_cell.length_c   1.000
_cell.angle_alpha   90.00
_cell.angle_beta   90.00
_cell.angle_gamma   90.00
#
_symmetry.space_group_name_H-M   'P 1'
#
loop_
_entity.id
_entity.type
_entity.pdbx_description
1 polymer ?
#
loop_
_entity_poly.entity_id
_entity_poly.type
_entity_poly.pdbx_seq_one_letter_code
_entity_poly.pdbx_strand_id
1 'polypeptide(L)' 'MKFNKGKKAKKIGLWVGYVFSYFLFTTILYFILSYAKSSVDWSYFAVIGITIVIVIIGLLIRRALK' A
#
# COMPACT_ATOMS: atom_id res chain seq x y z
N MET A 1 -20.09 -19.81 -24.04
CA MET A 1 -21.07 -19.25 -23.05
C MET A 1 -20.40 -18.09 -22.32
N LYS A 2 -20.80 -16.84 -22.60
CA LYS A 2 -20.22 -15.63 -21.97
C LYS A 2 -20.58 -15.60 -20.48
N PHE A 3 -19.58 -15.68 -19.60
CA PHE A 3 -19.73 -15.60 -18.13
C PHE A 3 -20.22 -14.20 -17.68
N ASN A 4 -21.52 -13.93 -17.85
CA ASN A 4 -22.14 -12.65 -17.48
C ASN A 4 -22.53 -12.57 -15.98
N LYS A 5 -22.20 -13.59 -15.18
CA LYS A 5 -22.32 -13.57 -13.70
C LYS A 5 -21.15 -12.85 -13.01
N GLY A 6 -20.06 -12.53 -13.74
CA GLY A 6 -18.80 -12.03 -13.19
C GLY A 6 -18.79 -10.57 -12.72
N LYS A 7 -19.77 -9.71 -13.06
CA LYS A 7 -19.71 -8.27 -12.69
C LYS A 7 -19.79 -8.02 -11.18
N LYS A 8 -20.65 -8.75 -10.45
CA LYS A 8 -20.79 -8.61 -8.99
C LYS A 8 -19.59 -9.19 -8.26
N ALA A 9 -19.14 -10.39 -8.64
CA ALA A 9 -17.93 -11.02 -8.08
C ALA A 9 -16.68 -10.17 -8.34
N LYS A 10 -16.56 -9.54 -9.52
CA LYS A 10 -15.47 -8.62 -9.85
C LYS A 10 -15.53 -7.34 -9.01
N LYS A 11 -16.73 -6.81 -8.72
CA LYS A 11 -16.92 -5.63 -7.86
C LYS A 11 -16.58 -5.93 -6.40
N ILE A 12 -16.98 -7.10 -5.91
CA ILE A 12 -16.63 -7.57 -4.55
C ILE A 12 -15.12 -7.80 -4.44
N GLY A 13 -14.51 -8.48 -5.42
CA GLY A 13 -13.06 -8.69 -5.43
C GLY A 13 -12.26 -7.38 -5.46
N LEU A 14 -12.72 -6.37 -6.21
CA LEU A 14 -12.13 -5.03 -6.20
C LEU A 14 -12.24 -4.36 -4.84
N TRP A 15 -13.41 -4.45 -4.20
CA TRP A 15 -13.63 -3.84 -2.89
C TRP A 15 -12.81 -4.52 -1.79
N VAL A 16 -12.80 -5.86 -1.77
CA VAL A 16 -11.98 -6.66 -0.85
C VAL A 16 -10.50 -6.40 -1.07
N GLY A 17 -10.04 -6.37 -2.32
CA GLY A 17 -8.65 -6.06 -2.64
C GLY A 17 -8.26 -4.65 -2.20
N TYR A 18 -9.15 -3.67 -2.35
CA TYR A 18 -8.93 -2.31 -1.90
C TYR A 18 -8.83 -2.22 -0.38
N VAL A 19 -9.78 -2.80 0.35
CA VAL A 19 -9.78 -2.83 1.83
C VAL A 19 -8.54 -3.55 2.36
N PHE A 20 -8.17 -4.68 1.76
CA PHE A 20 -6.97 -5.43 2.14
C PHE A 20 -5.69 -4.62 1.88
N SER A 21 -5.58 -3.99 0.70
CA SER A 21 -4.43 -3.15 0.36
C SER A 21 -4.33 -1.93 1.28
N TYR A 22 -5.46 -1.32 1.64
CA TYR A 22 -5.50 -0.21 2.59
C TYR A 22 -5.01 -0.65 3.98
N PHE A 23 -5.48 -1.80 4.48
CA PHE A 23 -5.02 -2.37 5.75
C PHE A 23 -3.53 -2.69 5.74
N LEU A 24 -3.06 -3.29 4.66
CA LEU A 24 -1.65 -3.66 4.52
C LEU A 24 -0.77 -2.40 4.47
N PHE A 25 -1.19 -1.38 3.73
CA PHE A 25 -0.52 -0.08 3.69
C PHE A 25 -0.49 0.60 5.06
N THR A 26 -1.62 0.68 5.76
CA THR A 26 -1.69 1.29 7.11
C THR A 26 -0.88 0.51 8.13
N THR A 27 -0.82 -0.82 8.04
CA THR A 27 0.00 -1.65 8.92
C THR A 27 1.49 -1.38 8.70
N ILE A 28 1.95 -1.37 7.44
CA ILE A 28 3.34 -1.02 7.10
C ILE A 28 3.66 0.39 7.59
N LEU A 29 2.77 1.35 7.33
CA LEU A 29 2.94 2.73 7.78
C LEU A 29 3.04 2.81 9.31
N TYR A 30 2.17 2.11 10.04
CA TYR A 30 2.18 2.04 11.51
C TYR A 30 3.49 1.45 12.04
N PHE A 31 3.99 0.36 11.47
CA PHE A 31 5.27 -0.22 11.88
C PHE A 31 6.41 0.77 11.66
N ILE A 32 6.48 1.37 10.47
CA ILE A 32 7.50 2.38 10.17
C ILE A 32 7.43 3.53 11.18
N LEU A 33 6.22 4.00 11.49
CA LEU A 33 5.97 5.05 12.49
C LEU A 33 6.39 4.65 13.90
N SER A 34 6.04 3.43 14.30
CA SER A 34 6.28 2.88 15.64
C SER A 34 7.77 2.65 15.88
N TYR A 35 8.50 2.11 14.89
CA TYR A 35 9.95 1.98 14.95
C TYR A 35 10.64 3.35 14.92
N ALA A 36 10.13 4.31 14.15
CA ALA A 36 10.69 5.66 14.09
C ALA A 36 10.51 6.45 15.40
N LYS A 37 9.42 6.22 16.14
CA LYS A 37 9.15 6.88 17.43
C LYS A 37 10.16 6.53 18.54
N SER A 38 10.89 5.41 18.39
CA SER A 38 11.81 4.93 19.43
C SER A 38 13.22 5.54 19.36
N SER A 39 13.58 6.27 18.30
CA SER A 39 15.01 6.53 18.03
C SER A 39 15.42 7.98 17.78
N VAL A 40 14.61 8.87 17.19
CA VAL A 40 15.10 10.22 16.84
C VAL A 40 13.94 11.23 16.82
N ASP A 41 14.20 12.47 17.26
CA ASP A 41 13.39 13.66 17.00
C ASP A 41 12.86 13.61 15.56
N TRP A 42 11.54 13.66 15.42
CA TRP A 42 10.84 13.46 14.16
C TRP A 42 11.09 14.60 13.17
N SER A 43 12.26 14.58 12.57
CA SER A 43 12.61 15.51 11.52
C SER A 43 11.81 15.16 10.28
N TYR A 44 11.22 16.18 9.65
CA TYR A 44 10.46 16.08 8.40
C TYR A 44 11.18 15.24 7.32
N PHE A 45 12.51 15.21 7.36
CA PHE A 45 13.36 14.39 6.50
C PHE A 45 13.16 12.87 6.65
N ALA A 46 12.86 12.36 7.85
CA ALA A 46 12.60 10.93 8.05
C ALA A 46 11.29 10.52 7.35
N VAL A 47 10.25 11.35 7.46
CA VAL A 47 8.96 11.13 6.79
C VAL A 47 9.11 11.20 5.27
N ILE A 48 9.90 12.15 4.77
CA ILE A 48 10.24 12.24 3.34
C ILE A 48 10.95 10.96 2.88
N GLY A 49 11.97 10.50 3.62
CA GLY A 49 12.72 9.30 3.25
C GLY A 49 11.85 8.05 3.13
N ILE A 50 10.95 7.83 4.10
CA ILE A 50 9.96 6.76 4.08
C ILE A 50 9.05 6.88 2.86
N THR A 51 8.55 8.09 2.60
CA THR A 51 7.64 8.35 1.48
C THR A 51 8.32 8.07 0.14
N ILE A 52 9.60 8.44 -0.01
CA ILE A 52 10.41 8.14 -1.20
C ILE A 52 10.54 6.63 -1.40
N VAL A 53 10.85 5.87 -0.35
CA VAL A 53 10.98 4.40 -0.43
C VAL A 53 9.66 3.76 -0.89
N ILE A 54 8.52 4.18 -0.33
CA ILE A 54 7.20 3.71 -0.74
C ILE A 54 6.94 4.01 -2.22
N VAL A 55 7.25 5.22 -2.69
CA VAL A 55 7.08 5.62 -4.10
C VAL A 55 7.96 4.78 -5.02
N ILE A 56 9.22 4.54 -4.66
CA ILE A 56 10.14 3.71 -5.45
C ILE A 56 9.62 2.28 -5.56
N ILE A 57 9.19 1.69 -4.44
CA ILE A 57 8.61 0.33 -4.44
C ILE A 57 7.36 0.30 -5.33
N GLY A 58 6.47 1.29 -5.23
CA GLY A 58 5.30 1.40 -6.09
C GLY A 58 5.64 1.50 -7.58
N LEU A 59 6.68 2.25 -7.93
CA LEU A 59 7.18 2.35 -9.31
C LEU A 59 7.78 1.04 -9.82
N LEU A 60 8.53 0.32 -8.98
CA LEU A 60 9.12 -0.98 -9.33
C LEU A 60 8.04 -2.03 -9.57
N ILE A 61 7.05 -2.11 -8.67
CA ILE A 61 5.89 -3.01 -8.83
C ILE A 61 5.14 -2.68 -10.12
N ARG A 62 4.90 -1.39 -10.41
CA ARG A 62 4.25 -0.96 -11.65
C ARG A 62 5.03 -1.35 -12.90
N ARG A 63 6.37 -1.34 -12.84
CA ARG A 63 7.22 -1.80 -13.94
C ARG A 63 7.22 -3.32 -14.08
N ALA A 64 7.16 -4.07 -12.99
CA ALA A 64 7.16 -5.53 -13.00
C ALA A 64 5.81 -6.14 -13.46
N LEU A 65 4.70 -5.45 -13.22
CA LEU A 65 3.36 -5.84 -13.67
C LEU A 65 3.00 -5.38 -15.09
N LYS A 66 3.94 -4.72 -15.79
CA LYS A 66 3.80 -4.29 -17.18
C LYS A 66 4.60 -5.20 -18.10
#